data_AF-A0A3D5NY37-F1
#
_entry.id   AF-A0A3D5NY37-F1
#
_cell.length_a   1.000
_cell.length_b   1.000
_cell.length_c   1.000
_cell.angle_alpha   90.00
_cell.angle_beta   90.00
_cell.angle_gamma   90.00
#
_symmetry.space_group_name_H-M   'P 1'
#
loop_
_entity.id
_entity.type
_entity.pdbx_description
1 polymer ?
#
loop_
_entity_poly.entity_id
_entity_poly.type
_entity_poly.pdbx_seq_one_letter_code
_entity_poly.pdbx_strand_id
1 'polypeptide(L)'
;EGDNGEAYWSPDGKQIIFQSKRDGRACDQIYIMQADGSDQHMVSNGLGACTCAYFTADMSHIVYASTFGVVDSCPPRPASQPGRYIWPQFPYELYSSKPDGSDLEKIRANPGYDAEPTVCFANNRVIFTSKIENDLELFSMNTDGSDVQRITNRLGYDGGAYYSPDGKEIVWRAWYPENAADSLRWVTNMRESLVEAVPLDIYVMNADGSNQRRLTHNGATNWAPSWYKDGQHIIFSSNMDDWNRAYNDFGHNFELYLIHKDGSALERLTYNDTFDSFPMFSQDGKKVAFASNRDATNPRATHIYVADWVE
;
A
#
# COMPACT_ATOMS: atom_id res chain seq x y z
N GLU A 1 -13.43 -6.35 14.58
CA GLU A 1 -12.32 -7.08 15.25
C GLU A 1 -11.44 -7.72 14.19
N GLY A 2 -10.16 -7.95 14.50
CA GLY A 2 -9.16 -8.46 13.56
C GLY A 2 -7.98 -7.49 13.42
N ASP A 3 -6.77 -8.04 13.25
CA ASP A 3 -5.57 -7.30 12.81
C ASP A 3 -5.82 -6.89 11.35
N ASN A 4 -6.19 -5.62 11.12
CA ASN A 4 -6.51 -5.07 9.79
C ASN A 4 -5.30 -4.37 9.18
N GLY A 5 -5.22 -4.39 7.85
CA GLY A 5 -4.19 -3.67 7.08
C GLY A 5 -4.75 -2.44 6.39
N GLU A 6 -4.33 -2.24 5.14
CA GLU A 6 -4.78 -1.13 4.30
C GLU A 6 -6.27 -1.26 3.96
N ALA A 7 -6.92 -0.11 3.74
CA ALA A 7 -8.34 -0.01 3.43
C ALA A 7 -8.57 1.06 2.35
N TYR A 8 -9.42 0.74 1.38
CA TYR A 8 -9.57 1.52 0.16
C TYR A 8 -11.03 1.77 -0.17
N TRP A 9 -11.35 3.00 -0.58
CA TRP A 9 -12.71 3.40 -0.96
C TRP A 9 -13.13 2.83 -2.32
N SER A 10 -14.40 2.46 -2.45
CA SER A 10 -15.03 2.26 -3.75
C SER A 10 -15.14 3.59 -4.51
N PRO A 11 -15.19 3.56 -5.87
CA PRO A 11 -15.38 4.75 -6.69
C PRO A 11 -16.58 5.62 -6.29
N ASP A 12 -17.67 4.99 -5.83
CA ASP A 12 -18.89 5.68 -5.40
C ASP A 12 -18.88 6.12 -3.92
N GLY A 13 -17.82 5.81 -3.19
CA GLY A 13 -17.63 6.16 -1.77
C GLY A 13 -18.55 5.42 -0.79
N LYS A 14 -19.26 4.36 -1.21
CA LYS A 14 -20.19 3.63 -0.33
C LYS A 14 -19.61 2.39 0.32
N GLN A 15 -18.54 1.82 -0.24
CA GLN A 15 -17.92 0.60 0.24
C GLN A 15 -16.44 0.81 0.51
N ILE A 16 -15.89 -0.06 1.37
CA ILE A 16 -14.47 -0.13 1.67
C ILE A 16 -14.02 -1.57 1.42
N ILE A 17 -12.95 -1.73 0.65
CA ILE A 17 -12.22 -2.99 0.49
C ILE A 17 -10.96 -2.95 1.33
N PHE A 18 -10.67 -4.00 2.09
CA PHE A 18 -9.60 -3.97 3.09
C PHE A 18 -9.00 -5.34 3.38
N GLN A 19 -7.81 -5.32 4.00
CA GLN A 19 -7.09 -6.51 4.44
C GLN A 19 -7.39 -6.84 5.90
N SER A 20 -7.54 -8.13 6.22
CA SER A 20 -7.73 -8.54 7.62
C SER A 20 -7.32 -9.99 7.89
N LYS A 21 -6.78 -10.23 9.09
CA LYS A 21 -6.62 -11.57 9.70
C LYS A 21 -7.77 -11.97 10.63
N ARG A 22 -8.91 -11.32 10.49
CA ARG A 22 -10.12 -11.68 11.25
C ARG A 22 -10.45 -13.17 11.16
N ASP A 23 -11.23 -13.63 12.13
CA ASP A 23 -11.63 -15.03 12.26
C ASP A 23 -10.45 -15.99 12.52
N GLY A 24 -9.36 -15.47 13.10
CA GLY A 24 -8.20 -16.27 13.50
C GLY A 24 -7.31 -16.73 12.34
N ARG A 25 -7.35 -16.04 11.20
CA ARG A 25 -6.59 -16.41 10.01
C ARG A 25 -5.09 -16.18 10.19
N ALA A 26 -4.28 -17.05 9.59
CA ALA A 26 -2.83 -16.97 9.66
C ALA A 26 -2.23 -15.81 8.84
N CYS A 27 -2.87 -15.44 7.72
CA CYS A 27 -2.49 -14.27 6.91
C CYS A 27 -3.70 -13.42 6.56
N ASP A 28 -3.38 -12.23 6.05
CA ASP A 28 -4.34 -11.28 5.54
C ASP A 28 -5.10 -11.87 4.35
N GLN A 29 -6.41 -11.66 4.37
CA GLN A 29 -7.36 -11.94 3.30
C GLN A 29 -8.09 -10.65 2.94
N ILE A 30 -8.75 -10.63 1.77
CA ILE A 30 -9.45 -9.43 1.28
C ILE A 30 -10.93 -9.51 1.65
N TYR A 31 -11.44 -8.40 2.18
CA TYR A 31 -12.83 -8.24 2.61
C TYR A 31 -13.42 -6.96 2.03
N ILE A 32 -14.74 -6.94 1.89
CA ILE A 32 -15.52 -5.73 1.59
C ILE A 32 -16.48 -5.47 2.75
N MET A 33 -16.76 -4.19 3.00
CA MET A 33 -17.80 -3.71 3.91
C MET A 33 -18.46 -2.45 3.35
N GLN A 34 -19.63 -2.09 3.89
CA GLN A 34 -20.18 -0.74 3.71
C GLN A 34 -19.33 0.29 4.46
N ALA A 35 -19.38 1.55 4.03
CA ALA A 35 -18.62 2.65 4.63
C ALA A 35 -18.95 2.92 6.12
N ASP A 36 -20.13 2.48 6.59
CA ASP A 36 -20.53 2.53 7.99
C ASP A 36 -20.01 1.33 8.83
N GLY A 37 -19.23 0.45 8.21
CA GLY A 37 -18.67 -0.75 8.82
C GLY A 37 -19.62 -1.96 8.84
N SER A 38 -20.83 -1.86 8.29
CA SER A 38 -21.74 -3.00 8.18
C SER A 38 -21.40 -3.94 7.01
N ASP A 39 -22.03 -5.11 6.97
CA ASP A 39 -21.95 -6.08 5.86
C ASP A 39 -20.51 -6.53 5.52
N GLN A 40 -19.72 -6.83 6.55
CA GLN A 40 -18.34 -7.25 6.36
C GLN A 40 -18.30 -8.70 5.87
N HIS A 41 -17.71 -8.96 4.69
CA HIS A 41 -17.60 -10.31 4.13
C HIS A 41 -16.30 -10.50 3.34
N MET A 42 -15.79 -11.73 3.32
CA MET A 42 -14.57 -12.08 2.59
C MET A 42 -14.87 -12.18 1.11
N VAL A 43 -13.94 -11.69 0.28
CA VAL A 43 -14.04 -11.72 -1.18
C VAL A 43 -12.86 -12.44 -1.84
N SER A 44 -11.76 -12.65 -1.10
CA SER A 44 -10.74 -13.64 -1.48
C SER A 44 -11.19 -15.07 -1.17
N ASN A 45 -10.48 -16.07 -1.68
CA ASN A 45 -10.85 -17.49 -1.53
C ASN A 45 -10.42 -18.14 -0.20
N GLY A 46 -9.75 -17.40 0.68
CA GLY A 46 -9.30 -17.88 1.99
C GLY A 46 -8.00 -18.68 2.00
N LEU A 47 -7.38 -18.90 0.84
CA LEU A 47 -6.08 -19.57 0.70
C LEU A 47 -4.93 -18.55 0.72
N GLY A 48 -3.70 -19.01 0.89
CA GLY A 48 -2.49 -18.20 0.76
C GLY A 48 -2.47 -16.92 1.61
N ALA A 49 -1.60 -15.99 1.23
CA ALA A 49 -1.65 -14.62 1.71
C ALA A 49 -2.22 -13.71 0.62
N CYS A 50 -3.01 -12.72 1.01
CA CYS A 50 -3.46 -11.64 0.13
C CYS A 50 -2.80 -10.32 0.57
N THR A 51 -2.61 -9.41 -0.37
CA THR A 51 -2.26 -8.02 -0.05
C THR A 51 -2.86 -7.05 -1.03
N CYS A 52 -3.13 -5.82 -0.57
CA CYS A 52 -3.56 -4.64 -1.34
C CYS A 52 -4.68 -4.91 -2.36
N ALA A 53 -5.86 -4.31 -2.20
CA ALA A 53 -6.99 -4.59 -3.08
C ALA A 53 -7.74 -3.34 -3.49
N TYR A 54 -8.22 -3.27 -4.72
CA TYR A 54 -8.91 -2.12 -5.28
C TYR A 54 -10.10 -2.53 -6.12
N PHE A 55 -11.15 -1.71 -6.14
CA PHE A 55 -12.23 -1.83 -7.12
C PHE A 55 -11.76 -1.34 -8.50
N THR A 56 -12.33 -1.89 -9.56
CA THR A 56 -12.28 -1.26 -10.89
C THR A 56 -13.15 -0.01 -10.92
N ALA A 57 -12.90 0.91 -11.87
CA ALA A 57 -13.61 2.19 -11.96
C ALA A 57 -15.13 2.02 -12.15
N ASP A 58 -15.54 0.95 -12.83
CA ASP A 58 -16.94 0.57 -13.07
C ASP A 58 -17.54 -0.29 -11.95
N MET A 59 -16.76 -0.59 -10.91
CA MET A 59 -17.11 -1.48 -9.79
C MET A 59 -17.50 -2.90 -10.19
N SER A 60 -17.20 -3.33 -11.42
CA SER A 60 -17.54 -4.68 -11.89
C SER A 60 -16.63 -5.75 -11.31
N HIS A 61 -15.39 -5.38 -10.97
CA HIS A 61 -14.37 -6.27 -10.44
C HIS A 61 -13.56 -5.61 -9.32
N ILE A 62 -12.77 -6.43 -8.65
CA ILE A 62 -11.70 -6.04 -7.75
C ILE A 62 -10.38 -6.61 -8.28
N VAL A 63 -9.28 -5.89 -8.07
CA VAL A 63 -7.92 -6.32 -8.36
C VAL A 63 -7.16 -6.42 -7.04
N TYR A 64 -6.43 -7.50 -6.84
CA TYR A 64 -5.63 -7.69 -5.63
C TYR A 64 -4.47 -8.66 -5.87
N ALA A 65 -3.50 -8.65 -4.95
CA ALA A 65 -2.35 -9.53 -5.02
C ALA A 65 -2.52 -10.73 -4.09
N SER A 66 -2.09 -11.90 -4.55
CA SER A 66 -2.20 -13.13 -3.76
C SER A 66 -1.17 -14.19 -4.10
N THR A 67 -0.89 -15.08 -3.15
CA THR A 67 -0.04 -16.26 -3.33
C THR A 67 -0.81 -17.53 -3.75
N PHE A 68 -2.13 -17.49 -4.00
CA PHE A 68 -2.94 -18.70 -4.23
C PHE A 68 -2.39 -19.63 -5.33
N GLY A 69 -1.84 -19.04 -6.40
CA GLY A 69 -1.30 -19.80 -7.54
C GLY A 69 0.03 -20.49 -7.26
N VAL A 70 0.61 -20.27 -6.08
CA VAL A 70 1.92 -20.79 -5.68
C VAL A 70 1.82 -21.63 -4.40
N VAL A 71 1.06 -21.16 -3.42
CA VAL A 71 0.91 -21.83 -2.12
C VAL A 71 -0.45 -21.55 -1.48
N ASP A 72 -1.11 -22.62 -1.03
CA ASP A 72 -2.42 -22.56 -0.36
C ASP A 72 -2.34 -22.13 1.11
N SER A 73 -1.17 -22.28 1.74
CA SER A 73 -0.93 -21.91 3.13
C SER A 73 -0.28 -20.53 3.26
N CYS A 74 -0.24 -20.01 4.49
CA CYS A 74 0.51 -18.81 4.77
C CYS A 74 2.00 -19.02 4.49
N PRO A 75 2.61 -18.24 3.58
CA PRO A 75 4.03 -18.37 3.35
C PRO A 75 4.81 -18.05 4.63
N PRO A 76 5.85 -18.82 4.96
CA PRO A 76 6.66 -18.55 6.15
C PRO A 76 7.38 -17.21 5.99
N ARG A 77 7.36 -16.39 7.04
CA ARG A 77 8.18 -15.17 7.07
C ARG A 77 9.67 -15.54 7.18
N PRO A 78 10.57 -14.88 6.44
CA PRO A 78 12.00 -15.00 6.65
C PRO A 78 12.37 -14.69 8.10
N ALA A 79 13.40 -15.36 8.61
CA ALA A 79 13.93 -15.04 9.93
C ALA A 79 14.49 -13.62 9.93
N SER A 80 14.11 -12.81 10.92
CA SER A 80 14.67 -11.48 11.13
C SER A 80 15.50 -11.42 12.42
N GLN A 81 16.53 -10.57 12.43
CA GLN A 81 17.20 -10.25 13.69
C GLN A 81 16.24 -9.50 14.62
N PRO A 82 16.34 -9.69 15.95
CA PRO A 82 15.52 -8.96 16.91
C PRO A 82 15.59 -7.44 16.68
N GLY A 83 14.43 -6.79 16.61
CA GLY A 83 14.34 -5.33 16.44
C GLY A 83 14.49 -4.82 15.00
N ARG A 84 14.71 -5.68 14.00
CA ARG A 84 14.68 -5.28 12.58
C ARG A 84 13.40 -5.75 11.91
N TYR A 85 12.61 -4.79 11.44
CA TYR A 85 11.48 -5.08 10.57
C TYR A 85 12.00 -5.56 9.21
N ILE A 86 11.50 -6.73 8.79
CA ILE A 86 11.73 -7.28 7.47
C ILE A 86 10.37 -7.47 6.82
N TRP A 87 10.25 -6.92 5.63
CA TRP A 87 9.11 -7.16 4.78
C TRP A 87 9.42 -8.32 3.83
N PRO A 88 8.73 -9.46 3.97
CA PRO A 88 8.88 -10.57 3.03
C PRO A 88 8.33 -10.21 1.66
N GLN A 89 9.09 -10.54 0.63
CA GLN A 89 8.58 -10.57 -0.74
C GLN A 89 8.03 -11.97 -1.02
N PHE A 90 6.80 -12.21 -0.58
CA PHE A 90 6.10 -13.42 -0.96
C PHE A 90 5.86 -13.47 -2.47
N PRO A 91 5.70 -14.67 -3.07
CA PRO A 91 5.49 -14.82 -4.50
C PRO A 91 4.05 -14.45 -4.87
N TYR A 92 3.72 -13.17 -4.66
CA TYR A 92 2.45 -12.60 -5.01
C TYR A 92 2.31 -12.52 -6.53
N GLU A 93 1.14 -12.90 -7.01
CA GLU A 93 0.65 -12.72 -8.37
C GLU A 93 -0.60 -11.83 -8.31
N LEU A 94 -0.99 -11.21 -9.43
CA LEU A 94 -2.18 -10.35 -9.48
C LEU A 94 -3.40 -11.12 -9.97
N TYR A 95 -4.50 -10.92 -9.27
CA TYR A 95 -5.80 -11.53 -9.54
C TYR A 95 -6.88 -10.46 -9.72
N SER A 96 -7.88 -10.81 -10.51
CA SER A 96 -9.14 -10.09 -10.65
C SER A 96 -10.28 -11.01 -10.24
N SER A 97 -11.33 -10.48 -9.62
CA SER A 97 -12.58 -11.21 -9.39
C SER A 97 -13.74 -10.24 -9.31
N LYS A 98 -14.98 -10.72 -9.37
CA LYS A 98 -16.14 -9.91 -8.99
C LYS A 98 -16.07 -9.54 -7.49
N PRO A 99 -16.73 -8.45 -7.06
CA PRO A 99 -16.79 -8.08 -5.64
C PRO A 99 -17.43 -9.13 -4.72
N ASP A 100 -18.17 -10.10 -5.25
CA ASP A 100 -18.71 -11.24 -4.48
C ASP A 100 -17.73 -12.43 -4.39
N GLY A 101 -16.52 -12.28 -4.93
CA GLY A 101 -15.47 -13.30 -4.97
C GLY A 101 -15.62 -14.33 -6.10
N SER A 102 -16.68 -14.25 -6.91
CA SER A 102 -16.83 -15.09 -8.09
C SER A 102 -15.97 -14.60 -9.26
N ASP A 103 -15.86 -15.41 -10.33
CA ASP A 103 -15.11 -15.03 -11.54
C ASP A 103 -13.63 -14.72 -11.28
N LEU A 104 -13.01 -15.53 -10.41
CA LEU A 104 -11.60 -15.38 -10.07
C LEU A 104 -10.70 -15.72 -11.25
N GLU A 105 -9.92 -14.73 -11.70
CA GLU A 105 -8.97 -14.85 -12.78
C GLU A 105 -7.58 -14.37 -12.34
N LYS A 106 -6.54 -15.06 -12.79
CA LYS A 106 -5.17 -14.58 -12.67
C LYS A 106 -4.88 -13.65 -13.84
N ILE A 107 -4.64 -12.37 -13.58
CA ILE A 107 -4.37 -11.37 -14.62
C ILE A 107 -2.88 -11.13 -14.85
N ARG A 108 -2.01 -11.47 -13.88
CA ARG A 108 -0.56 -11.43 -14.06
C ARG A 108 0.14 -12.48 -13.20
N ALA A 109 1.11 -13.16 -13.79
CA ALA A 109 1.98 -14.11 -13.11
C ALA A 109 3.44 -13.64 -13.19
N ASN A 110 4.10 -13.58 -12.04
CA ASN A 110 5.53 -13.34 -11.93
C ASN A 110 6.08 -14.22 -10.80
N PRO A 111 7.11 -15.06 -11.03
CA PRO A 111 7.70 -15.89 -9.98
C PRO A 111 8.28 -15.10 -8.79
N GLY A 112 8.50 -13.79 -8.97
CA GLY A 112 9.10 -12.91 -7.98
C GLY A 112 8.09 -12.33 -6.99
N TYR A 113 7.56 -11.16 -7.32
CA TYR A 113 6.68 -10.37 -6.45
C TYR A 113 5.90 -9.42 -7.35
N ASP A 114 4.58 -9.60 -7.44
CA ASP A 114 3.68 -8.60 -8.00
C ASP A 114 2.65 -8.25 -6.95
N ALA A 115 2.72 -7.04 -6.43
CA ALA A 115 1.83 -6.63 -5.35
C ALA A 115 1.55 -5.13 -5.40
N GLU A 116 0.82 -4.67 -4.39
CA GLU A 116 0.47 -3.26 -4.23
C GLU A 116 -0.31 -2.67 -5.42
N PRO A 117 -1.25 -3.41 -6.06
CA PRO A 117 -2.04 -2.83 -7.12
C PRO A 117 -2.93 -1.71 -6.59
N THR A 118 -2.95 -0.59 -7.29
CA THR A 118 -3.96 0.44 -7.17
C THR A 118 -4.58 0.72 -8.54
N VAL A 119 -5.85 1.09 -8.58
CA VAL A 119 -6.58 1.37 -9.83
C VAL A 119 -6.82 2.87 -9.95
N CYS A 120 -6.45 3.46 -11.08
CA CYS A 120 -6.82 4.83 -11.42
C CYS A 120 -8.25 4.88 -11.96
N PHE A 121 -9.17 5.52 -11.26
CA PHE A 121 -10.56 5.60 -11.72
C PHE A 121 -10.76 6.49 -12.97
N ALA A 122 -9.82 7.39 -13.27
CA ALA A 122 -9.91 8.26 -14.45
C ALA A 122 -9.68 7.53 -15.77
N ASN A 123 -8.86 6.47 -15.78
CA ASN A 123 -8.48 5.75 -17.00
C ASN A 123 -8.52 4.21 -16.86
N ASN A 124 -8.96 3.72 -15.70
CA ASN A 124 -9.07 2.30 -15.35
C ASN A 124 -7.76 1.51 -15.53
N ARG A 125 -6.60 2.16 -15.37
CA ARG A 125 -5.30 1.47 -15.35
C ARG A 125 -4.92 1.03 -13.94
N VAL A 126 -4.26 -0.11 -13.87
CA VAL A 126 -3.59 -0.60 -12.65
C VAL A 126 -2.17 -0.05 -12.64
N ILE A 127 -1.69 0.44 -11.49
CA ILE A 127 -0.27 0.57 -11.19
C ILE A 127 0.07 -0.35 -10.03
N PHE A 128 1.23 -1.00 -10.09
CA PHE A 128 1.63 -2.02 -9.12
C PHE A 128 3.14 -2.11 -9.02
N THR A 129 3.61 -2.73 -7.94
CA THR A 129 5.03 -3.00 -7.71
C THR A 129 5.37 -4.39 -8.20
N SER A 130 6.41 -4.51 -9.02
CA SER A 130 6.89 -5.79 -9.54
C SER A 130 8.38 -5.96 -9.26
N LYS A 131 8.77 -7.15 -8.80
CA LYS A 131 10.18 -7.55 -8.80
C LYS A 131 10.58 -8.01 -10.20
N ILE A 132 11.59 -7.33 -10.76
CA ILE A 132 12.31 -7.80 -11.95
C ILE A 132 13.74 -8.13 -11.52
N GLU A 133 14.17 -9.36 -11.76
CA GLU A 133 15.51 -9.83 -11.35
C GLU A 133 15.79 -9.55 -9.86
N ASN A 134 16.60 -8.52 -9.57
CA ASN A 134 17.05 -8.16 -8.23
C ASN A 134 16.63 -6.72 -7.86
N ASP A 135 15.47 -6.25 -8.33
CA ASP A 135 15.01 -4.88 -8.09
C ASP A 135 13.48 -4.77 -8.05
N LEU A 136 12.95 -3.77 -7.32
CA LEU A 136 11.52 -3.48 -7.25
C LEU A 136 11.20 -2.24 -8.05
N GLU A 137 10.23 -2.36 -8.96
CA GLU A 137 9.91 -1.32 -9.92
C GLU A 137 8.40 -1.14 -10.03
N LEU A 138 7.97 0.07 -10.39
CA LEU A 138 6.59 0.35 -10.73
C LEU A 138 6.29 -0.08 -12.16
N PHE A 139 5.14 -0.72 -12.32
CA PHE A 139 4.56 -1.10 -13.58
C PHE A 139 3.12 -0.64 -13.67
N SER A 140 2.65 -0.39 -14.89
CA SER A 140 1.25 -0.17 -15.17
C SER A 140 0.73 -1.16 -16.21
N MET A 141 -0.55 -1.49 -16.12
CA MET A 141 -1.25 -2.36 -17.07
C MET A 141 -2.74 -2.02 -17.12
N ASN A 142 -3.47 -2.61 -18.07
CA ASN A 142 -4.92 -2.63 -18.06
C ASN A 142 -5.46 -3.60 -16.98
N THR A 143 -6.71 -3.44 -16.57
CA THR A 143 -7.33 -4.30 -15.53
C THR A 143 -7.49 -5.76 -15.93
N ASP A 144 -7.42 -6.07 -17.23
CA ASP A 144 -7.41 -7.44 -17.76
C ASP A 144 -6.00 -8.08 -17.81
N GLY A 145 -4.98 -7.35 -17.36
CA GLY A 145 -3.58 -7.79 -17.38
C GLY A 145 -2.82 -7.49 -18.67
N SER A 146 -3.47 -6.91 -19.69
CA SER A 146 -2.82 -6.52 -20.95
C SER A 146 -2.07 -5.18 -20.85
N ASP A 147 -1.26 -4.86 -21.86
CA ASP A 147 -0.52 -3.58 -21.98
C ASP A 147 0.37 -3.25 -20.77
N VAL A 148 1.15 -4.25 -20.34
CA VAL A 148 2.11 -4.11 -19.24
C VAL A 148 3.27 -3.22 -19.66
N GLN A 149 3.51 -2.16 -18.89
CA GLN A 149 4.55 -1.17 -19.11
C GLN A 149 5.35 -0.92 -17.82
N ARG A 150 6.67 -0.91 -17.91
CA ARG A 150 7.55 -0.52 -16.80
C ARG A 150 7.63 1.01 -16.72
N ILE A 151 7.44 1.57 -15.53
CA ILE A 151 7.37 3.02 -15.29
C ILE A 151 8.66 3.57 -14.68
N THR A 152 9.25 2.85 -13.71
CA THR A 152 10.52 3.22 -13.08
C THR A 152 11.63 2.25 -13.51
N ASN A 153 12.89 2.68 -13.43
CA ASN A 153 14.04 1.86 -13.82
C ASN A 153 15.32 2.11 -13.02
N ARG A 154 15.18 2.69 -11.82
CA ARG A 154 16.32 3.12 -11.02
C ARG A 154 16.52 2.14 -9.88
N LEU A 155 17.73 1.55 -9.83
CA LEU A 155 18.13 0.63 -8.76
C LEU A 155 17.71 1.13 -7.38
N GLY A 156 16.86 0.35 -6.70
CA GLY A 156 16.32 0.68 -5.39
C GLY A 156 14.92 0.16 -5.17
N TYR A 157 14.29 0.64 -4.10
CA TYR A 157 12.89 0.39 -3.84
C TYR A 157 12.06 1.43 -4.58
N ASP A 158 11.15 0.97 -5.45
CA ASP A 158 10.01 1.74 -5.93
C ASP A 158 8.73 0.94 -5.66
N GLY A 159 7.78 1.49 -4.88
CA GLY A 159 6.55 0.76 -4.55
C GLY A 159 5.40 1.59 -4.00
N GLY A 160 4.26 0.93 -3.81
CA GLY A 160 3.01 1.48 -3.26
C GLY A 160 2.56 2.78 -3.92
N ALA A 161 2.42 2.75 -5.24
CA ALA A 161 2.13 3.91 -6.07
C ALA A 161 0.64 4.13 -6.31
N TYR A 162 0.28 5.39 -6.50
CA TYR A 162 -1.09 5.85 -6.73
C TYR A 162 -1.10 6.87 -7.86
N TYR A 163 -2.06 6.74 -8.77
CA TYR A 163 -2.36 7.82 -9.71
C TYR A 163 -3.07 8.98 -9.00
N SER A 164 -2.77 10.19 -9.46
CA SER A 164 -3.55 11.40 -9.19
C SER A 164 -5.00 11.24 -9.68
N PRO A 165 -5.95 12.03 -9.15
CA PRO A 165 -7.37 11.88 -9.48
C PRO A 165 -7.69 12.03 -10.97
N ASP A 166 -6.88 12.78 -11.72
CA ASP A 166 -7.03 12.96 -13.17
C ASP A 166 -6.18 11.98 -14.01
N GLY A 167 -5.42 11.10 -13.34
CA GLY A 167 -4.58 10.08 -13.95
C GLY A 167 -3.31 10.59 -14.62
N LYS A 168 -2.93 11.87 -14.46
CA LYS A 168 -1.77 12.45 -15.17
C LYS A 168 -0.45 12.35 -14.43
N GLU A 169 -0.50 12.28 -13.11
CA GLU A 169 0.66 12.15 -12.22
C GLU A 169 0.55 10.88 -11.37
N ILE A 170 1.69 10.39 -10.90
CA ILE A 170 1.83 9.27 -9.96
C ILE A 170 2.54 9.78 -8.70
N VAL A 171 2.06 9.38 -7.52
CA VAL A 171 2.78 9.49 -6.26
C VAL A 171 3.19 8.10 -5.79
N TRP A 172 4.39 7.94 -5.24
CA TRP A 172 4.86 6.66 -4.70
C TRP A 172 5.89 6.86 -3.60
N ARG A 173 6.27 5.76 -2.95
CA ARG A 173 7.38 5.73 -2.00
C ARG A 173 8.61 5.10 -2.63
N ALA A 174 9.77 5.70 -2.42
CA ALA A 174 11.02 5.20 -2.96
C ALA A 174 12.20 5.31 -2.00
N TRP A 175 13.18 4.44 -2.22
CA TRP A 175 14.51 4.53 -1.63
C TRP A 175 15.54 4.12 -2.66
N TYR A 176 16.60 4.92 -2.81
CA TYR A 176 17.68 4.62 -3.74
C TYR A 176 19.02 4.54 -3.00
N PRO A 177 19.83 3.49 -3.24
CA PRO A 177 21.18 3.39 -2.72
C PRO A 177 22.03 4.63 -3.00
N GLU A 178 22.76 5.12 -2.00
CA GLU A 178 23.63 6.30 -2.15
C GLU A 178 25.09 5.92 -2.42
N ASN A 179 25.47 4.67 -2.16
CA ASN A 179 26.82 4.16 -2.33
C ASN A 179 26.82 2.66 -2.68
N ALA A 180 27.99 2.14 -3.05
CA ALA A 180 28.14 0.75 -3.48
C ALA A 180 27.79 -0.29 -2.39
N ALA A 181 27.96 0.04 -1.11
CA ALA A 181 27.61 -0.86 -0.02
C ALA A 181 26.08 -0.98 0.11
N ASP A 182 25.35 0.14 -0.05
CA ASP A 182 23.90 0.13 -0.11
C ASP A 182 23.39 -0.66 -1.32
N SER A 183 23.99 -0.49 -2.50
CA SER A 183 23.62 -1.24 -3.70
C SER A 183 23.82 -2.74 -3.53
N LEU A 184 24.95 -3.16 -2.95
CA LEU A 184 25.24 -4.56 -2.69
C LEU A 184 24.26 -5.16 -1.68
N ARG A 185 23.95 -4.41 -0.62
CA ARG A 185 22.97 -4.80 0.41
C ARG A 185 21.58 -4.98 -0.20
N TRP A 186 21.13 -4.01 -0.99
CA TRP A 186 19.86 -4.07 -1.71
C TRP A 186 19.74 -5.30 -2.60
N VAL A 187 20.70 -5.51 -3.50
CA VAL A 187 20.69 -6.66 -4.43
C VAL A 187 20.75 -7.99 -3.69
N THR A 188 21.48 -8.07 -2.57
CA THR A 188 21.52 -9.27 -1.73
C THR A 188 20.15 -9.56 -1.12
N ASN A 189 19.50 -8.55 -0.55
CA ASN A 189 18.17 -8.66 0.04
C ASN A 189 17.12 -9.07 -1.01
N MET A 190 17.20 -8.55 -2.24
CA MET A 190 16.27 -8.91 -3.32
C MET A 190 16.38 -10.39 -3.73
N ARG A 191 17.61 -10.96 -3.71
CA ARG A 191 17.85 -12.39 -3.94
C ARG A 191 17.30 -13.25 -2.82
N GLU A 192 17.34 -12.76 -1.59
CA GLU A 192 16.75 -13.41 -0.41
C GLU A 192 15.24 -13.13 -0.28
N SER A 193 14.64 -12.41 -1.24
CA SER A 193 13.22 -12.07 -1.28
C SER A 193 12.74 -11.35 -0.02
N LEU A 194 13.51 -10.35 0.41
CA LEU A 194 13.17 -9.53 1.57
C LEU A 194 13.51 -8.06 1.32
N VAL A 195 12.77 -7.15 1.97
CA VAL A 195 13.10 -5.74 2.08
C VAL A 195 13.37 -5.47 3.56
N GLU A 196 14.56 -4.99 3.89
CA GLU A 196 14.83 -4.48 5.23
C GLU A 196 14.29 -3.04 5.36
N ALA A 197 14.01 -2.61 6.59
CA ALA A 197 13.61 -1.23 6.84
C ALA A 197 14.68 -0.24 6.34
N VAL A 198 14.28 0.63 5.41
CA VAL A 198 15.06 1.76 4.89
C VAL A 198 14.24 3.05 5.05
N PRO A 199 14.87 4.23 5.05
CA PRO A 199 14.14 5.48 4.84
C PRO A 199 13.39 5.37 3.52
N LEU A 200 12.12 5.75 3.50
CA LEU A 200 11.29 5.74 2.31
C LEU A 200 10.77 7.14 2.13
N ASP A 201 11.06 7.76 1.00
CA ASP A 201 10.61 9.10 0.70
C ASP A 201 9.44 9.10 -0.27
N ILE A 202 8.61 10.13 -0.19
CA ILE A 202 7.52 10.34 -1.13
C ILE A 202 8.07 11.01 -2.39
N TYR A 203 7.70 10.48 -3.54
CA TYR A 203 8.05 11.00 -4.86
C TYR A 203 6.80 11.24 -5.69
N VAL A 204 6.91 12.14 -6.67
CA VAL A 204 5.89 12.38 -7.71
C VAL A 204 6.51 12.44 -9.10
N MET A 205 5.75 12.04 -10.11
CA MET A 205 6.16 12.00 -11.52
C MET A 205 4.94 12.09 -12.43
N ASN A 206 5.17 12.32 -13.71
CA ASN A 206 4.14 12.14 -14.73
C ASN A 206 3.77 10.65 -14.88
N ALA A 207 2.55 10.37 -15.32
CA ALA A 207 2.04 9.01 -15.54
C ALA A 207 2.89 8.16 -16.50
N ASP A 208 3.68 8.80 -17.37
CA ASP A 208 4.61 8.15 -18.30
C ASP A 208 6.00 7.85 -17.70
N GLY A 209 6.21 8.13 -16.42
CA GLY A 209 7.47 7.93 -15.70
C GLY A 209 8.44 9.12 -15.76
N SER A 210 8.13 10.17 -16.53
CA SER A 210 8.98 11.37 -16.67
C SER A 210 8.80 12.35 -15.50
N ASN A 211 9.73 13.31 -15.37
CA ASN A 211 9.69 14.38 -14.36
C ASN A 211 9.60 13.91 -12.90
N GLN A 212 10.33 12.83 -12.57
CA GLN A 212 10.43 12.35 -11.20
C GLN A 212 11.01 13.41 -10.26
N ARG A 213 10.33 13.66 -9.14
CA ARG A 213 10.74 14.60 -8.11
C ARG A 213 10.49 14.03 -6.72
N ARG A 214 11.49 14.12 -5.86
CA ARG A 214 11.41 13.78 -4.44
C ARG A 214 10.68 14.89 -3.67
N LEU A 215 9.69 14.55 -2.85
CA LEU A 215 8.95 15.47 -1.99
C LEU A 215 9.49 15.52 -0.57
N THR A 216 9.89 14.37 -0.02
CA THR A 216 10.44 14.28 1.34
C THR A 216 11.91 13.91 1.32
N HIS A 217 12.68 14.38 2.30
CA HIS A 217 14.05 13.92 2.55
C HIS A 217 14.35 14.08 4.05
N ASN A 218 13.51 13.46 4.86
CA ASN A 218 13.50 13.63 6.32
C ASN A 218 14.23 12.50 7.06
N GLY A 219 14.77 11.51 6.34
CA GLY A 219 15.41 10.34 6.94
C GLY A 219 14.42 9.36 7.61
N ALA A 220 13.13 9.65 7.50
CA ALA A 220 12.05 8.85 8.03
C ALA A 220 11.59 7.80 7.00
N THR A 221 10.73 6.91 7.47
CA THR A 221 10.00 5.96 6.64
C THR A 221 8.61 6.56 6.39
N ASN A 222 8.37 7.04 5.17
CA ASN A 222 7.10 7.62 4.74
C ASN A 222 6.30 6.58 3.94
N TRP A 223 5.05 6.32 4.33
CA TRP A 223 4.23 5.19 3.86
C TRP A 223 2.87 5.61 3.33
N ALA A 224 2.35 4.81 2.39
CA ALA A 224 1.01 4.89 1.82
C ALA A 224 0.57 6.32 1.43
N PRO A 225 1.24 6.97 0.46
CA PRO A 225 0.79 8.25 -0.04
C PRO A 225 -0.53 8.12 -0.78
N SER A 226 -1.43 9.08 -0.62
CA SER A 226 -2.71 9.17 -1.34
C SER A 226 -3.00 10.62 -1.72
N TRP A 227 -3.58 10.83 -2.90
CA TRP A 227 -3.93 12.16 -3.39
C TRP A 227 -5.24 12.66 -2.80
N TYR A 228 -5.29 13.95 -2.48
CA TYR A 228 -6.56 14.65 -2.31
C TYR A 228 -7.24 14.91 -3.66
N LYS A 229 -8.56 15.11 -3.65
CA LYS A 229 -9.41 15.28 -4.86
C LYS A 229 -8.95 16.41 -5.79
N ASP A 230 -8.21 17.38 -5.28
CA ASP A 230 -7.73 18.54 -6.03
C ASP A 230 -6.43 18.27 -6.83
N GLY A 231 -5.80 17.11 -6.61
CA GLY A 231 -4.52 16.77 -7.24
C GLY A 231 -3.37 17.71 -6.85
N GLN A 232 -3.49 18.42 -5.72
CA GLN A 232 -2.46 19.31 -5.17
C GLN A 232 -1.97 18.84 -3.81
N HIS A 233 -2.82 18.20 -3.00
CA HIS A 233 -2.41 17.71 -1.69
C HIS A 233 -2.19 16.20 -1.71
N ILE A 234 -1.22 15.75 -0.94
CA ILE A 234 -0.87 14.34 -0.74
C ILE A 234 -0.89 14.08 0.75
N ILE A 235 -1.72 13.14 1.20
CA ILE A 235 -1.69 12.61 2.56
C ILE A 235 -0.80 11.38 2.59
N PHE A 236 -0.02 11.19 3.65
CA PHE A 236 0.82 10.03 3.86
C PHE A 236 1.02 9.81 5.36
N SER A 237 1.62 8.67 5.73
CA SER A 237 2.02 8.42 7.11
C SER A 237 3.53 8.47 7.25
N SER A 238 4.03 8.92 8.41
CA SER A 238 5.47 9.02 8.66
C SER A 238 5.82 8.81 10.12
N ASN A 239 6.99 8.23 10.36
CA ASN A 239 7.62 8.18 11.68
C ASN A 239 8.64 9.32 11.89
N MET A 240 8.58 10.41 11.12
CA MET A 240 9.56 11.51 11.24
C MET A 240 9.52 12.21 12.61
N ASP A 241 8.36 12.23 13.25
CA ASP A 241 8.19 12.70 14.63
C ASP A 241 8.03 11.52 15.60
N ASP A 242 8.80 10.43 15.47
CA ASP A 242 8.71 9.32 16.42
C ASP A 242 9.31 9.71 17.79
N TRP A 243 8.47 10.22 18.69
CA TRP A 243 8.82 10.61 20.07
C TRP A 243 8.66 9.46 21.07
N ASN A 244 8.22 8.26 20.65
CA ASN A 244 7.85 7.20 21.58
C ASN A 244 9.08 6.49 22.18
N ARG A 245 9.34 6.77 23.47
CA ARG A 245 10.41 6.13 24.25
C ARG A 245 10.19 4.63 24.49
N ALA A 246 8.96 4.13 24.32
CA ALA A 246 8.60 2.72 24.40
C ALA A 246 8.72 2.00 23.04
N TYR A 247 9.52 2.53 22.10
CA TYR A 247 9.85 1.94 20.80
C TYR A 247 10.04 0.40 20.82
N ASN A 248 10.71 -0.12 21.87
CA ASN A 248 10.98 -1.55 21.99
C ASN A 248 9.74 -2.42 22.30
N ASP A 249 8.68 -1.82 22.83
CA ASP A 249 7.47 -2.55 23.25
C ASP A 249 6.42 -2.58 22.14
N PHE A 250 6.31 -1.51 21.34
CA PHE A 250 5.22 -1.32 20.37
C PHE A 250 5.64 -0.99 18.93
N GLY A 251 6.92 -0.74 18.67
CA GLY A 251 7.44 -0.33 17.35
C GLY A 251 7.46 1.19 17.16
N HIS A 252 7.79 1.64 15.95
CA HIS A 252 7.81 3.07 15.58
C HIS A 252 6.40 3.67 15.64
N ASN A 253 6.27 4.88 16.19
CA ASN A 253 5.05 5.65 16.04
C ASN A 253 4.92 6.22 14.63
N PHE A 254 3.74 6.11 14.04
CA PHE A 254 3.42 6.72 12.74
C PHE A 254 2.25 7.66 12.90
N GLU A 255 2.34 8.80 12.23
CA GLU A 255 1.32 9.83 12.22
C GLU A 255 0.98 10.21 10.79
N LEU A 256 -0.19 10.78 10.57
CA LEU A 256 -0.63 11.26 9.27
C LEU A 256 -0.13 12.68 9.02
N TYR A 257 0.30 12.93 7.79
CA TYR A 257 0.79 14.23 7.34
C TYR A 257 0.19 14.58 5.98
N LEU A 258 -0.01 15.88 5.76
CA LEU A 258 -0.40 16.45 4.49
C LEU A 258 0.80 17.23 3.92
N ILE A 259 1.05 17.13 2.63
CA ILE A 259 2.05 17.93 1.93
C ILE A 259 1.48 18.40 0.59
N HIS A 260 1.86 19.59 0.15
CA HIS A 260 1.59 20.00 -1.21
C HIS A 260 2.43 19.17 -2.18
N LYS A 261 1.92 18.95 -3.39
CA LYS A 261 2.65 18.21 -4.40
C LYS A 261 3.96 18.87 -4.75
N ASP A 262 4.11 20.19 -4.63
CA ASP A 262 5.38 20.89 -4.85
C ASP A 262 6.41 20.70 -3.71
N GLY A 263 6.05 19.99 -2.63
CA GLY A 263 6.88 19.72 -1.47
C GLY A 263 6.76 20.79 -0.36
N SER A 264 5.93 21.82 -0.55
CA SER A 264 5.68 22.85 0.45
C SER A 264 4.57 22.46 1.44
N ALA A 265 4.39 23.31 2.46
CA ALA A 265 3.28 23.23 3.42
C ALA A 265 3.09 21.84 4.06
N LEU A 266 4.19 21.21 4.48
CA LEU A 266 4.13 19.98 5.27
C LEU A 266 3.44 20.26 6.61
N GLU A 267 2.36 19.53 6.87
CA GLU A 267 1.52 19.64 8.05
C GLU A 267 1.30 18.26 8.67
N ARG A 268 1.33 18.18 10.02
CA ARG A 268 0.95 16.99 10.77
C ARG A 268 -0.53 17.04 11.12
N LEU A 269 -1.23 15.93 10.91
CA LEU A 269 -2.68 15.83 11.08
C LEU A 269 -3.09 15.07 12.35
N THR A 270 -2.29 14.11 12.79
CA THR A 270 -2.57 13.28 13.98
C THR A 270 -1.46 13.41 15.02
N TYR A 271 -1.80 13.27 16.31
CA TYR A 271 -0.91 13.58 17.44
C TYR A 271 -1.03 12.60 18.62
N ASN A 272 -1.22 11.31 18.35
CA ASN A 272 -1.41 10.32 19.41
C ASN A 272 -0.17 9.41 19.59
N ASP A 273 -0.15 8.67 20.70
CA ASP A 273 0.95 7.78 21.07
C ASP A 273 0.82 6.38 20.44
N THR A 274 -0.07 6.22 19.46
CA THR A 274 -0.35 4.97 18.77
C THR A 274 -0.17 5.11 17.26
N PHE A 275 -0.03 3.97 16.59
CA PHE A 275 0.13 3.92 15.14
C PHE A 275 -1.10 4.49 14.42
N ASP A 276 -0.91 5.50 13.57
CA ASP A 276 -1.85 5.98 12.57
C ASP A 276 -1.22 5.88 11.16
N SER A 277 -1.82 5.14 10.25
CA SER A 277 -1.26 4.92 8.91
C SER A 277 -2.31 4.56 7.85
N PHE A 278 -1.83 4.23 6.65
CA PHE A 278 -2.61 3.84 5.48
C PHE A 278 -3.77 4.81 5.13
N PRO A 279 -3.51 6.14 5.07
CA PRO A 279 -4.56 7.09 4.78
C PRO A 279 -5.01 7.02 3.32
N MET A 280 -6.32 7.12 3.10
CA MET A 280 -6.90 7.27 1.77
C MET A 280 -8.13 8.18 1.82
N PHE A 281 -8.17 9.18 0.94
CA PHE A 281 -9.36 10.00 0.75
C PHE A 281 -10.46 9.26 -0.01
N SER A 282 -11.72 9.53 0.35
CA SER A 282 -12.86 9.20 -0.51
C SER A 282 -12.79 10.01 -1.80
N GLN A 283 -13.40 9.51 -2.88
CA GLN A 283 -13.29 10.16 -4.20
C GLN A 283 -13.86 11.58 -4.24
N ASP A 284 -14.85 11.86 -3.39
CA ASP A 284 -15.43 13.20 -3.23
C ASP A 284 -14.63 14.11 -2.28
N GLY A 285 -13.56 13.58 -1.68
CA GLY A 285 -12.67 14.22 -0.71
C GLY A 285 -13.35 14.75 0.54
N LYS A 286 -14.50 14.15 0.93
CA LYS A 286 -15.19 14.49 2.18
C LYS A 286 -14.81 13.59 3.36
N LYS A 287 -14.14 12.48 3.10
CA LYS A 287 -13.76 11.51 4.14
C LYS A 287 -12.33 11.03 3.93
N VAL A 288 -11.71 10.61 5.02
CA VAL A 288 -10.45 9.87 5.01
C VAL A 288 -10.65 8.54 5.75
N ALA A 289 -10.32 7.44 5.10
CA ALA A 289 -10.16 6.15 5.75
C ALA A 289 -8.69 5.98 6.14
N PHE A 290 -8.42 5.42 7.30
CA PHE A 290 -7.07 5.16 7.75
C PHE A 290 -7.04 4.09 8.84
N ALA A 291 -5.89 3.45 9.03
CA ALA A 291 -5.67 2.43 10.04
C ALA A 291 -5.12 3.06 11.33
N SER A 292 -5.60 2.62 12.49
CA SER A 292 -5.12 3.11 13.78
C SER A 292 -5.19 2.08 14.90
N ASN A 293 -4.32 2.24 15.90
CA ASN A 293 -4.25 1.41 17.10
C ASN A 293 -4.82 2.12 18.35
N ARG A 294 -5.53 3.24 18.21
CA ARG A 294 -6.00 4.06 19.34
C ARG A 294 -6.97 3.38 20.31
N ASP A 295 -7.77 2.41 19.84
CA ASP A 295 -8.70 1.63 20.67
C ASP A 295 -8.29 0.15 20.77
N ALA A 296 -7.01 -0.13 20.52
CA ALA A 296 -6.52 -1.48 20.38
C ALA A 296 -6.48 -2.21 21.73
N THR A 297 -7.16 -3.37 21.83
CA THR A 297 -7.11 -4.23 23.02
C THR A 297 -5.74 -4.89 23.23
N ASN A 298 -4.87 -4.82 22.22
CA ASN A 298 -3.46 -5.15 22.28
C ASN A 298 -2.71 -4.33 21.20
N PRO A 299 -1.38 -4.19 21.26
CA PRO A 299 -0.62 -3.28 20.40
C PRO A 299 -0.66 -3.57 18.89
N ARG A 300 -1.24 -4.70 18.47
CA ARG A 300 -1.41 -5.12 17.08
C ARG A 300 -2.86 -5.21 16.65
N ALA A 301 -3.81 -4.77 17.47
CA ALA A 301 -5.20 -4.67 17.07
C ALA A 301 -5.41 -3.38 16.26
N THR A 302 -4.97 -3.42 15.01
CA THR A 302 -5.14 -2.33 14.04
C THR A 302 -6.59 -2.28 13.56
N HIS A 303 -7.24 -1.12 13.69
CA HIS A 303 -8.62 -0.90 13.28
C HIS A 303 -8.71 0.11 12.13
N ILE A 304 -9.75 0.01 11.31
CA ILE A 304 -10.03 0.98 10.24
C ILE A 304 -10.96 2.05 10.80
N TYR A 305 -10.56 3.30 10.66
CA TYR A 305 -11.35 4.47 11.02
C TYR A 305 -11.73 5.24 9.76
N VAL A 306 -12.91 5.85 9.80
CA VAL A 306 -13.36 6.82 8.79
C VAL A 306 -13.61 8.14 9.50
N ALA A 307 -12.92 9.19 9.09
CA ALA A 307 -13.12 10.54 9.60
C ALA A 307 -13.70 11.44 8.50
N ASP A 308 -14.51 12.41 8.91
CA ASP A 308 -14.91 13.52 8.04
C ASP A 308 -13.71 14.44 7.80
N TRP A 309 -13.51 14.84 6.55
CA TRP A 309 -12.49 15.80 6.16
C TRP A 309 -13.09 17.21 6.12
N VAL A 310 -12.42 18.15 6.78
CA VAL A 310 -12.81 19.56 6.83
C VAL A 310 -11.62 20.38 6.32
N GLU A 311 -11.87 21.19 5.28
CA GLU A 311 -10.90 22.12 4.69
C GLU A 311 -10.61 23.33 5.59
#